data_AF-A0AAP8N7F9-F1
#
_entry.id   AF-A0AAP8N7F9-F1
#
_cell.length_a   1.000
_cell.length_b   1.000
_cell.length_c   1.000
_cell.angle_alpha   90.00
_cell.angle_beta   90.00
_cell.angle_gamma   90.00
#
_symmetry.space_group_name_H-M   'P 1'
#
loop_
_entity.id
_entity.type
_entity.pdbx_description
1 polymer ?
#
loop_
_entity_poly.entity_id
_entity_poly.type
_entity_poly.pdbx_seq_one_letter_code
_entity_poly.pdbx_strand_id
1 'polypeptide(L)'
;NSDTDAFQALRISQVDAYGTTVETAGYYAAMAPDLFEEGVPAFSRILTGLGTRKDDSQLTTAVQQIISDMRSDGSYVQLLSKWHVSSDTLD
;
A
#
# COMPACT_ATOMS: atom_id res chain seq x y z
N ASN A 1 10.31 17.63 3.84
CA ASN A 1 9.97 16.63 4.86
C ASN A 1 9.74 15.31 4.17
N SER A 2 10.44 14.29 4.63
CA SER A 2 10.20 12.90 4.23
C SER A 2 9.05 12.30 5.03
N ASP A 3 8.51 11.17 4.56
CA ASP A 3 7.51 10.38 5.28
C ASP A 3 8.01 9.99 6.70
N THR A 4 9.29 9.61 6.79
CA THR A 4 9.97 9.29 8.05
C THR A 4 9.97 10.43 9.06
N ASP A 5 10.17 11.68 8.62
CA ASP A 5 10.18 12.85 9.50
C ASP A 5 8.79 13.07 10.13
N ALA A 6 7.74 12.88 9.35
CA ALA A 6 6.37 13.03 9.79
C ALA A 6 5.95 11.91 10.76
N PHE A 7 6.37 10.66 10.51
CA PHE A 7 6.16 9.56 11.44
C PHE A 7 6.91 9.78 12.78
N GLN A 8 8.14 10.29 12.76
CA GLN A 8 8.84 10.60 14.02
C GLN A 8 8.13 11.67 14.84
N ALA A 9 7.56 12.70 14.20
CA ALA A 9 6.79 13.74 14.90
C ALA A 9 5.58 13.15 15.65
N LEU A 10 4.88 12.16 15.08
CA LEU A 10 3.81 11.44 15.77
C LEU A 10 4.35 10.65 16.96
N ARG A 11 5.44 9.88 16.75
CA ARG A 11 6.02 9.00 17.77
C ARG A 11 6.49 9.73 19.03
N ILE A 12 6.97 10.97 18.89
CA ILE A 12 7.44 11.80 20.02
C ILE A 12 6.37 12.80 20.49
N SER A 13 5.12 12.61 20.08
CA SER A 13 3.97 13.44 20.47
C SER A 13 4.11 14.93 20.11
N GLN A 14 4.83 15.24 19.02
CA GLN A 14 4.84 16.60 18.45
C GLN A 14 3.57 16.89 17.63
N VAL A 15 2.89 15.86 17.15
CA VAL A 15 1.59 15.95 16.46
C VAL A 15 0.66 14.86 16.97
N ASP A 16 -0.65 15.12 16.89
CA ASP A 16 -1.69 14.17 17.33
C ASP A 16 -2.04 13.12 16.26
N ALA A 17 -1.76 13.42 14.98
CA ALA A 17 -2.04 12.53 13.86
C ALA A 17 -1.09 12.78 12.68
N TYR A 18 -0.86 11.74 11.89
CA TYR A 18 -0.07 11.77 10.68
C TYR A 18 -0.81 11.04 9.55
N GLY A 19 -0.97 11.70 8.39
CA GLY A 19 -1.58 11.10 7.19
C GLY A 19 -0.53 10.52 6.24
N THR A 20 -0.66 9.25 5.91
CA THR A 20 0.17 8.54 4.93
C THR A 20 -0.69 7.57 4.12
N THR A 21 -0.09 6.83 3.19
CA THR A 21 -0.77 5.80 2.43
C THR A 21 -0.87 4.50 3.24
N VAL A 22 -1.83 3.64 2.91
CA VAL A 22 -2.10 2.41 3.67
C VAL A 22 -0.91 1.44 3.67
N GLU A 23 -0.06 1.49 2.64
CA GLU A 23 1.16 0.70 2.55
C GLU A 23 2.16 1.06 3.66
N THR A 24 2.34 2.35 3.90
CA THR A 24 3.24 2.86 4.95
C THR A 24 2.62 2.68 6.34
N ALA A 25 1.31 2.92 6.47
CA ALA A 25 0.59 2.69 7.72
C ALA A 25 0.66 1.21 8.14
N GLY A 26 0.41 0.28 7.21
CA GLY A 26 0.49 -1.17 7.45
C GLY A 26 1.89 -1.62 7.86
N TYR A 27 2.94 -1.06 7.25
CA TYR A 27 4.33 -1.35 7.64
C TYR A 27 4.63 -0.95 9.10
N TYR A 28 4.26 0.26 9.51
CA TYR A 28 4.51 0.73 10.87
C TYR A 28 3.63 0.04 11.91
N ALA A 29 2.37 -0.24 11.58
CA ALA A 29 1.47 -1.03 12.42
C ALA A 29 2.04 -2.45 12.66
N ALA A 30 2.60 -3.10 11.63
CA ALA A 30 3.24 -4.40 11.78
C ALA A 30 4.52 -4.34 12.64
N MET A 31 5.26 -3.24 12.61
CA MET A 31 6.51 -3.08 13.37
C MET A 31 6.28 -2.75 14.85
N ALA A 32 5.18 -2.08 15.18
CA ALA A 32 4.82 -1.68 16.55
C ALA A 32 3.30 -1.72 16.77
N PRO A 33 2.70 -2.93 16.86
CA PRO A 33 1.24 -3.12 16.81
C PRO A 33 0.48 -2.48 17.98
N ASP A 34 1.13 -2.29 19.13
CA ASP A 34 0.51 -1.71 20.32
C ASP A 34 0.72 -0.19 20.46
N LEU A 35 1.40 0.43 19.49
CA LEU A 35 1.83 1.83 19.59
C LEU A 35 1.06 2.77 18.67
N PHE A 36 0.49 2.26 17.58
CA PHE A 36 -0.20 3.06 16.58
C PHE A 36 -1.50 2.38 16.14
N GLU A 37 -2.51 3.19 15.87
CA GLU A 37 -3.81 2.75 15.39
C GLU A 37 -4.26 3.62 14.20
N GLU A 38 -5.12 3.04 13.36
CA GLU A 38 -5.77 3.79 12.28
C GLU A 38 -6.89 4.66 12.87
N GLY A 39 -6.69 5.99 12.84
CA GLY A 39 -7.62 6.93 13.48
C GLY A 39 -8.91 7.20 12.70
N VAL A 40 -8.91 7.00 11.38
CA VAL A 40 -10.09 7.15 10.50
C VAL A 40 -9.97 6.19 9.31
N PRO A 41 -11.08 5.69 8.74
CA PRO A 41 -11.04 4.89 7.52
C PRO A 41 -10.36 5.62 6.37
N ALA A 42 -9.65 4.88 5.51
CA ALA A 42 -9.12 5.41 4.26
C ALA A 42 -10.21 6.13 3.43
N PHE A 43 -9.99 7.42 3.17
CA PHE A 43 -10.97 8.31 2.53
C PHE A 43 -10.68 8.59 1.05
N SER A 44 -9.61 8.03 0.50
CA SER A 44 -9.25 8.18 -0.91
C SER A 44 -8.56 6.93 -1.43
N ARG A 45 -9.01 6.45 -2.60
CA ARG A 45 -8.38 5.33 -3.30
C ARG A 45 -7.52 5.87 -4.43
N ILE A 46 -6.21 5.67 -4.32
CA ILE A 46 -5.27 5.97 -5.40
C ILE A 46 -5.04 4.68 -6.17
N LEU A 47 -5.29 4.69 -7.48
CA LEU A 47 -4.97 3.54 -8.32
C LEU A 47 -3.45 3.51 -8.56
N THR A 48 -2.79 2.57 -7.89
CA THR A 48 -1.37 2.29 -8.11
C THR A 48 -1.22 1.29 -9.26
N GLY A 49 -0.31 1.57 -10.19
CA GLY A 49 -0.06 0.73 -11.36
C GLY A 49 1.40 0.67 -11.74
N LEU A 50 1.74 -0.26 -12.64
CA LEU A 50 3.08 -0.41 -13.19
C LEU A 50 3.21 0.43 -14.46
N GLY A 51 4.09 1.43 -14.44
CA GLY A 51 4.36 2.27 -15.62
C GLY A 51 5.25 1.55 -16.63
N THR A 52 4.76 1.42 -17.88
CA THR A 52 5.53 0.89 -19.02
C THR A 52 5.71 1.96 -20.10
N ARG A 53 6.66 1.74 -21.03
CA ARG A 53 6.77 2.59 -22.22
C ARG A 53 5.53 2.41 -23.10
N LYS A 54 5.02 3.52 -23.64
CA LYS A 54 3.78 3.53 -24.44
C LYS A 54 3.86 2.68 -25.71
N ASP A 55 5.05 2.56 -26.30
CA ASP A 55 5.33 1.80 -27.51
C ASP A 55 5.70 0.32 -27.25
N ASP A 56 5.80 -0.09 -25.99
CA ASP A 56 6.16 -1.45 -25.58
C ASP A 56 4.89 -2.28 -25.26
N SER A 57 4.14 -2.60 -26.31
CA SER A 57 2.88 -3.35 -26.19
C SER A 57 3.09 -4.79 -25.71
N GLN A 58 4.23 -5.39 -26.05
CA GLN A 58 4.59 -6.73 -25.61
C GLN A 58 4.75 -6.79 -24.09
N LEU A 59 5.54 -5.88 -23.51
CA LEU A 59 5.70 -5.82 -22.05
C LEU A 59 4.38 -5.52 -21.36
N THR A 60 3.61 -4.56 -21.88
CA THR A 60 2.31 -4.17 -21.32
C THR A 60 1.35 -5.36 -21.25
N THR A 61 1.26 -6.14 -22.34
CA THR A 61 0.40 -7.33 -22.40
C THR A 61 0.87 -8.43 -21.46
N ALA A 62 2.19 -8.69 -21.41
CA ALA A 62 2.75 -9.72 -20.53
C ALA A 62 2.51 -9.40 -19.05
N VAL A 63 2.72 -8.14 -18.64
CA VAL A 63 2.47 -7.69 -17.26
C VAL A 63 0.98 -7.81 -16.91
N GLN A 64 0.08 -7.39 -17.80
CA GLN A 64 -1.36 -7.52 -17.59
C GLN A 64 -1.77 -8.98 -17.40
N GLN A 65 -1.25 -9.90 -18.22
CA GLN A 65 -1.57 -11.32 -18.13
C GLN A 65 -1.13 -11.89 -16.78
N ILE A 66 0.12 -11.62 -16.35
CA ILE A 66 0.64 -12.13 -15.07
C ILE A 66 -0.20 -11.64 -13.89
N ILE A 67 -0.59 -10.35 -13.88
CA ILE A 67 -1.44 -9.82 -12.82
C ILE A 67 -2.83 -10.46 -12.84
N SER A 68 -3.40 -10.74 -14.02
CA SER A 68 -4.66 -11.46 -14.14
C SER A 68 -4.56 -12.89 -13.61
N ASP A 69 -3.47 -13.60 -13.95
CA ASP A 69 -3.22 -14.96 -13.48
C ASP A 69 -3.08 -15.00 -11.95
N MET A 70 -2.34 -14.05 -11.37
CA MET A 70 -2.20 -13.91 -9.91
C MET A 70 -3.51 -13.60 -9.18
N ARG A 71 -4.44 -12.87 -9.83
CA ARG A 71 -5.79 -12.66 -9.28
C ARG A 71 -6.59 -13.95 -9.33
N SER A 72 -6.49 -14.70 -10.43
CA SER A 72 -7.22 -15.95 -10.62
C SER A 72 -6.77 -17.07 -9.67
N ASP A 73 -5.48 -17.15 -9.36
CA ASP A 73 -4.93 -18.18 -8.47
C ASP A 73 -4.90 -17.77 -6.99
N GLY A 74 -5.30 -16.52 -6.68
CA GLY A 74 -5.37 -15.96 -5.34
C GLY A 74 -4.02 -15.52 -4.76
N SER A 75 -2.91 -15.69 -5.48
CA SER A 75 -1.58 -15.23 -5.04
C SER A 75 -1.51 -13.71 -4.88
N TYR A 76 -2.31 -12.95 -5.63
CA TYR A 76 -2.46 -11.49 -5.48
C TYR A 76 -2.95 -11.12 -4.09
N VAL A 77 -4.03 -11.74 -3.62
CA VAL A 77 -4.62 -11.46 -2.30
C VAL A 77 -3.68 -11.93 -1.18
N GLN A 78 -3.03 -13.08 -1.37
CA GLN A 78 -2.03 -13.58 -0.41
C GLN A 78 -0.85 -12.61 -0.24
N LEU A 79 -0.38 -12.00 -1.35
CA LEU A 79 0.69 -11.02 -1.30
C LEU A 79 0.28 -9.77 -0.54
N LEU A 80 -0.92 -9.23 -0.80
CA LEU A 80 -1.42 -8.06 -0.09
C LEU A 80 -1.62 -8.34 1.41
N SER A 81 -2.15 -9.51 1.75
CA SER A 81 -2.32 -9.92 3.14
C SER A 81 -0.98 -10.07 3.88
N LYS A 82 0.05 -10.63 3.21
CA LYS A 82 1.39 -10.76 3.80
C LYS A 82 1.98 -9.42 4.22
N TRP A 83 1.69 -8.37 3.46
CA TRP A 83 2.21 -7.02 3.68
C TRP A 83 1.21 -6.09 4.38
N HIS A 84 0.08 -6.61 4.89
CA HIS A 84 -0.94 -5.85 5.61
C HIS A 84 -1.57 -4.71 4.79
N VAL A 85 -1.69 -4.90 3.46
CA VAL A 85 -2.26 -3.92 2.51
C VAL A 85 -3.52 -4.46 1.82
N SER A 86 -4.27 -5.32 2.51
CA SER A 86 -5.49 -5.94 1.97
C SER A 86 -6.59 -4.92 1.61
N SER A 87 -6.57 -3.73 2.21
CA SER A 87 -7.49 -2.63 1.87
C SER A 87 -7.29 -2.08 0.45
N ASP A 88 -6.18 -2.38 -0.21
CA ASP A 88 -5.89 -1.94 -1.58
C ASP A 88 -6.33 -2.92 -2.67
N THR A 89 -6.94 -4.06 -2.32
CA THR A 89 -7.39 -5.07 -3.29
C THR A 89 -8.31 -4.47 -4.34
N LEU A 90 -7.92 -4.57 -5.61
CA LEU A 90 -8.73 -4.14 -6.76
C LEU A 90 -9.85 -5.17 -7.02
N ASP A 91 -11.04 -4.88 -6.49
CA ASP A 91 -12.30 -5.59 -6.76
C ASP A 91 -12.71 -5.55 -8.24
#